data_AF-A0A1D2X519-F1
#
_entry.id   AF-A0A1D2X519-F1
#
_cell.length_a   1.000
_cell.length_b   1.000
_cell.length_c   1.000
_cell.angle_alpha   90.00
_cell.angle_beta   90.00
_cell.angle_gamma   90.00
#
_symmetry.space_group_name_H-M   'P 1'
#
loop_
_entity.id
_entity.type
_entity.pdbx_description
1 polymer ?
#
loop_
_entity_poly.entity_id
_entity_poly.type
_entity_poly.pdbx_seq_one_letter_code
_entity_poly.pdbx_strand_id
1 'polypeptide(L)'
;MAVTYFDSDETGAPQFTTSGSGASYTTTIIDIMDAVLINGFNGKPGFGWTKEMSSSVTNSDRTVYKNKSAHANDMYLLVESSLQYSEIRFQIADTVTTPESYQGYSHVASLFPSSGYKWKAMGDERTLIFFIYNAYLLQTNYSNFERYNPYVIYIGDFEQFNSANSKCWGLLASRMIPGTFETATNAQTRSHAFTHQILYNKPSEKIIRPITQVPEEEWSEEACYAQLDSLFSTTEETNTPYNYTSSVSEFEQRAHLKAPWFVMINMRHVYQLRGVFNILPWLNHADEDNKANMLKPLTIDGISYIATKQYTEDSKYTGMSLYIQTSGDW
;
A
#
# COMPACT_ATOMS: atom_id res chain seq x y z
N MET A 1 18.18 3.37 0.10
CA MET A 1 18.76 2.01 0.00
C MET A 1 18.12 1.29 -1.18
N ALA A 2 18.78 0.27 -1.72
CA ALA A 2 18.26 -0.42 -2.89
C ALA A 2 16.93 -1.11 -2.57
N VAL A 3 15.89 -0.79 -3.34
CA VAL A 3 14.58 -1.43 -3.17
C VAL A 3 14.66 -2.91 -3.54
N THR A 4 14.02 -3.73 -2.74
CA THR A 4 13.78 -5.14 -3.03
C THR A 4 12.33 -5.30 -3.48
N TYR A 5 12.14 -5.94 -4.63
CA TYR A 5 10.83 -6.25 -5.20
C TYR A 5 10.57 -7.75 -5.13
N PHE A 6 9.36 -8.15 -4.75
CA PHE A 6 8.88 -9.52 -4.66
C PHE A 6 7.55 -9.67 -5.41
N ASP A 7 7.36 -10.83 -6.01
CA ASP A 7 6.13 -11.18 -6.70
C ASP A 7 5.67 -12.59 -6.31
N SER A 8 4.36 -12.77 -6.15
CA SER A 8 3.74 -14.09 -5.97
C SER A 8 4.06 -15.08 -7.09
N ASP A 9 4.41 -14.63 -8.31
CA ASP A 9 4.77 -15.54 -9.41
C ASP A 9 6.23 -16.03 -9.38
N GLU A 10 7.04 -15.55 -8.43
CA GLU A 10 8.45 -15.97 -8.30
C GLU A 10 8.60 -17.35 -7.66
N THR A 11 9.71 -18.02 -8.00
CA THR A 11 10.00 -19.35 -7.44
C THR A 11 10.21 -19.27 -5.93
N GLY A 12 9.48 -20.11 -5.19
CA GLY A 12 9.52 -20.15 -3.73
C GLY A 12 8.62 -19.12 -3.05
N ALA A 13 7.88 -18.29 -3.80
CA ALA A 13 6.95 -17.34 -3.22
C ALA A 13 5.77 -18.07 -2.54
N PRO A 14 5.48 -17.80 -1.25
CA PRO A 14 4.29 -18.33 -0.60
C PRO A 14 3.02 -17.81 -1.27
N GLN A 15 2.02 -18.67 -1.40
CA GLN A 15 0.76 -18.34 -2.05
C GLN A 15 -0.34 -18.15 -1.01
N PHE A 16 -1.33 -17.32 -1.34
CA PHE A 16 -2.59 -17.33 -0.62
C PHE A 16 -3.26 -18.69 -0.79
N THR A 17 -3.48 -19.40 0.31
CA THR A 17 -4.23 -20.66 0.30
C THR A 17 -5.64 -20.40 0.82
N THR A 18 -6.63 -20.95 0.11
CA THR A 18 -8.02 -20.93 0.58
C THR A 18 -8.35 -22.27 1.21
N SER A 19 -8.73 -22.28 2.49
CA SER A 19 -9.22 -23.48 3.16
C SER A 19 -10.77 -23.50 3.20
N GLY A 20 -11.36 -24.67 2.96
CA GLY A 20 -12.80 -24.93 3.13
C GLY A 20 -13.65 -24.99 1.84
N SER A 21 -14.69 -25.82 1.86
CA SER A 21 -15.75 -25.86 0.82
C SER A 21 -16.89 -24.93 1.22
N GLY A 22 -16.98 -23.74 0.62
CA GLY A 22 -18.15 -22.85 0.73
C GLY A 22 -17.89 -21.46 1.32
N ALA A 23 -16.76 -21.24 2.00
CA ALA A 23 -16.30 -19.92 2.42
C ALA A 23 -14.77 -19.92 2.42
N SER A 24 -14.16 -19.16 1.52
CA SER A 24 -12.71 -19.13 1.29
C SER A 24 -12.05 -18.23 2.33
N TYR A 25 -11.49 -18.79 3.40
CA TYR A 25 -10.58 -18.04 4.27
C TYR A 25 -9.17 -18.16 3.72
N THR A 26 -8.49 -17.03 3.57
CA THR A 26 -7.10 -16.95 3.11
C THR A 26 -6.17 -17.12 4.30
N THR A 27 -5.46 -18.25 4.40
CA THR A 27 -4.83 -18.72 5.65
C THR A 27 -3.30 -18.72 5.66
N THR A 28 -2.65 -17.82 4.91
CA THR A 28 -1.17 -17.81 4.79
C THR A 28 -0.57 -16.40 4.71
N ILE A 29 -1.25 -15.36 5.23
CA ILE A 29 -0.64 -14.01 5.23
C ILE A 29 0.64 -13.99 6.06
N ILE A 30 0.68 -14.72 7.18
CA ILE A 30 1.87 -14.78 8.04
C ILE A 30 3.05 -15.38 7.29
N ASP A 31 2.86 -16.45 6.51
CA ASP A 31 3.90 -17.03 5.67
C ASP A 31 4.43 -16.04 4.62
N ILE A 32 3.51 -15.25 4.02
CA ILE A 32 3.87 -14.22 3.05
C ILE A 32 4.66 -13.10 3.70
N MET A 33 4.21 -12.62 4.87
CA MET A 33 4.91 -11.58 5.61
C MET A 33 6.26 -12.07 6.12
N ASP A 34 6.39 -13.31 6.60
CA ASP A 34 7.68 -13.91 6.96
C ASP A 34 8.64 -13.95 5.77
N ALA A 35 8.15 -14.37 4.60
CA ALA A 35 8.96 -14.42 3.38
C ALA A 35 9.40 -13.04 2.91
N VAL A 36 8.51 -12.04 2.93
CA VAL A 36 8.79 -10.68 2.44
C VAL A 36 9.61 -9.87 3.43
N LEU A 37 9.25 -9.89 4.71
CA LEU A 37 9.80 -9.01 5.73
C LEU A 37 11.09 -9.55 6.34
N ILE A 38 11.25 -10.87 6.44
CA ILE A 38 12.32 -11.50 7.21
C ILE A 38 13.22 -12.34 6.32
N ASN A 39 12.68 -13.43 5.77
CA ASN A 39 13.50 -14.51 5.20
C ASN A 39 14.05 -14.18 3.81
N GLY A 40 13.25 -13.48 3.00
CA GLY A 40 13.50 -13.36 1.57
C GLY A 40 13.30 -14.69 0.82
N PHE A 41 13.37 -14.61 -0.50
CA PHE A 41 13.34 -15.77 -1.39
C PHE A 41 13.86 -15.38 -2.78
N ASN A 42 14.03 -16.37 -3.67
CA ASN A 42 14.55 -16.17 -5.03
C ASN A 42 15.90 -15.40 -5.05
N GLY A 43 16.78 -15.70 -4.08
CA GLY A 43 18.10 -15.08 -3.96
C GLY A 43 18.12 -13.64 -3.44
N LYS A 44 16.97 -13.07 -3.04
CA LYS A 44 16.85 -11.73 -2.47
C LYS A 44 16.59 -11.82 -0.96
N PRO A 45 17.19 -10.94 -0.13
CA PRO A 45 16.90 -10.89 1.30
C PRO A 45 15.50 -10.33 1.56
N GLY A 46 14.92 -10.64 2.72
CA GLY A 46 13.71 -9.95 3.18
C GLY A 46 13.98 -8.49 3.51
N PHE A 47 12.93 -7.73 3.84
CA PHE A 47 13.01 -6.30 4.14
C PHE A 47 13.64 -5.97 5.52
N GLY A 48 14.35 -6.90 6.15
CA GLY A 48 15.13 -6.62 7.37
C GLY A 48 14.32 -6.45 8.66
N TRP A 49 13.05 -6.87 8.69
CA TRP A 49 12.26 -6.90 9.91
C TRP A 49 12.56 -8.18 10.72
N THR A 50 12.11 -8.20 11.98
CA THR A 50 12.14 -9.37 12.86
C THR A 50 10.73 -9.79 13.24
N LYS A 51 10.52 -11.10 13.46
CA LYS A 51 9.32 -11.62 14.14
C LYS A 51 9.56 -11.56 15.64
N GLU A 52 8.81 -10.74 16.35
CA GLU A 52 8.96 -10.61 17.81
C GLU A 52 8.13 -11.65 18.56
N MET A 53 6.88 -11.83 18.15
CA MET A 53 5.93 -12.68 18.86
C MET A 53 4.73 -13.04 17.96
N SER A 54 4.14 -14.20 18.22
CA SER A 54 2.88 -14.64 17.63
C SER A 54 1.87 -14.95 18.73
N SER A 55 0.59 -14.85 18.40
CA SER A 55 -0.51 -15.03 19.33
C SER A 55 -0.48 -16.41 19.97
N SER A 56 -0.76 -16.46 21.27
CA SER A 56 -1.05 -17.70 21.98
C SER A 56 -2.55 -17.99 22.07
N VAL A 57 -3.40 -17.10 21.52
CA VAL A 57 -4.85 -17.27 21.54
C VAL A 57 -5.25 -18.30 20.48
N THR A 58 -6.07 -19.26 20.90
CA THR A 58 -6.62 -20.27 19.99
C THR A 58 -7.33 -19.62 18.81
N ASN A 59 -7.00 -20.06 17.59
CA ASN A 59 -7.56 -19.55 16.32
C ASN A 59 -7.17 -18.10 15.96
N SER A 60 -6.14 -17.53 16.58
CA SER A 60 -5.47 -16.33 16.07
C SER A 60 -4.07 -16.72 15.60
N ASP A 61 -3.69 -16.29 14.40
CA ASP A 61 -2.32 -16.35 13.90
C ASP A 61 -1.63 -14.98 14.00
N ARG A 62 -2.22 -14.05 14.76
CA ARG A 62 -1.75 -12.69 14.86
C ARG A 62 -0.28 -12.65 15.23
N THR A 63 0.50 -11.96 14.43
CA THR A 63 1.94 -11.91 14.56
C THR A 63 2.40 -10.46 14.55
N VAL A 64 3.38 -10.18 15.40
CA VAL A 64 3.99 -8.86 15.57
C VAL A 64 5.37 -8.89 14.93
N TYR A 65 5.54 -8.05 13.92
CA TYR A 65 6.81 -7.78 13.27
C TYR A 65 7.39 -6.47 13.79
N LYS A 66 8.70 -6.43 13.95
CA LYS A 66 9.42 -5.25 14.41
C LYS A 66 10.49 -4.84 13.42
N ASN A 67 10.69 -3.54 13.31
CA ASN A 67 11.84 -2.97 12.63
C ASN A 67 12.25 -1.65 13.30
N LYS A 68 13.42 -1.11 12.94
CA LYS A 68 13.90 0.19 13.44
C LYS A 68 13.57 1.28 12.44
N SER A 69 12.78 2.26 12.87
CA SER A 69 12.60 3.48 12.09
C SER A 69 13.92 4.24 12.00
N ALA A 70 14.11 5.00 10.92
CA ALA A 70 15.14 6.04 10.87
C ALA A 70 14.95 7.13 11.95
N HIS A 71 13.75 7.22 12.54
CA HIS A 71 13.31 8.28 13.46
C HIS A 71 13.31 7.83 14.93
N ALA A 72 14.42 7.23 15.39
CA ALA A 72 14.72 6.87 16.79
C ALA A 72 13.75 5.90 17.51
N ASN A 73 12.65 5.47 16.87
CA ASN A 73 11.64 4.59 17.46
C ASN A 73 11.60 3.23 16.78
N ASP A 74 11.14 2.23 17.51
CA ASP A 74 10.81 0.93 16.93
C ASP A 74 9.46 1.02 16.19
N MET A 75 9.35 0.33 15.07
CA MET A 75 8.12 0.16 14.28
C MET A 75 7.54 -1.21 14.58
N TYR A 76 6.31 -1.26 15.11
CA TYR A 76 5.61 -2.52 15.35
C TYR A 76 4.42 -2.70 14.40
N LEU A 77 4.49 -3.71 13.54
CA LEU A 77 3.42 -4.10 12.64
C LEU A 77 2.75 -5.37 13.15
N LEU A 78 1.45 -5.29 13.46
CA LEU A 78 0.59 -6.42 13.76
C LEU A 78 -0.11 -6.88 12.47
N VAL A 79 -0.10 -8.18 12.21
CA VAL A 79 -0.78 -8.81 11.06
C VAL A 79 -1.55 -10.04 11.53
N GLU A 80 -2.76 -10.25 11.03
CA GLU A 80 -3.61 -11.41 11.36
C GLU A 80 -4.40 -11.87 10.12
N SER A 81 -4.52 -13.18 9.91
CA SER A 81 -5.61 -13.77 9.13
C SER A 81 -6.80 -14.00 10.07
N SER A 82 -7.81 -13.13 9.99
CA SER A 82 -9.02 -13.29 10.79
C SER A 82 -9.87 -14.45 10.26
N LEU A 83 -9.79 -15.59 10.95
CA LEU A 83 -10.62 -16.78 10.69
C LEU A 83 -12.11 -16.53 10.97
N GLN A 84 -12.45 -15.52 11.76
CA GLN A 84 -13.84 -15.17 12.03
C GLN A 84 -14.51 -14.46 10.86
N TYR A 85 -13.75 -13.67 10.09
CA TYR A 85 -14.29 -12.75 9.09
C TYR A 85 -13.73 -12.94 7.67
N SER A 86 -12.86 -13.93 7.42
CA SER A 86 -12.23 -14.18 6.11
C SER A 86 -11.43 -12.99 5.60
N GLU A 87 -10.74 -12.29 6.48
CA GLU A 87 -10.00 -11.08 6.13
C GLU A 87 -8.56 -11.13 6.64
N ILE A 88 -7.72 -10.36 5.98
CA ILE A 88 -6.37 -10.05 6.41
C ILE A 88 -6.41 -8.67 7.05
N ARG A 89 -5.83 -8.56 8.24
CA ARG A 89 -5.79 -7.32 9.00
C ARG A 89 -4.36 -6.88 9.25
N PHE A 90 -4.12 -5.57 9.16
CA PHE A 90 -2.87 -4.91 9.46
C PHE A 90 -3.13 -3.74 10.42
N GLN A 91 -2.25 -3.56 11.40
CA GLN A 91 -2.30 -2.43 12.33
C GLN A 91 -0.88 -2.12 12.80
N ILE A 92 -0.59 -0.86 13.07
CA ILE A 92 0.69 -0.47 13.66
C ILE A 92 0.48 0.03 15.09
N ALA A 93 1.50 -0.11 15.92
CA ALA A 93 1.48 0.33 17.32
C ALA A 93 2.83 0.92 17.75
N ASP A 94 2.81 1.81 18.73
CA ASP A 94 4.00 2.36 19.36
C ASP A 94 4.63 1.36 20.34
N THR A 95 3.79 0.63 21.08
CA THR A 95 4.23 -0.35 22.06
C THR A 95 3.39 -1.62 21.96
N VAL A 96 4.06 -2.77 22.12
CA VAL A 96 3.44 -4.09 22.08
C VAL A 96 3.98 -4.92 23.25
N THR A 97 3.08 -5.33 24.15
CA THR A 97 3.41 -6.24 25.25
C THR A 97 3.11 -7.69 24.86
N THR A 98 1.97 -7.90 24.21
CA THR A 98 1.58 -9.17 23.56
C THR A 98 0.86 -8.84 22.25
N PRO A 99 0.65 -9.80 21.33
CA PRO A 99 -0.13 -9.56 20.12
C PRO A 99 -1.55 -9.01 20.40
N GLU A 100 -2.13 -9.30 21.56
CA GLU A 100 -3.44 -8.83 22.03
C GLU A 100 -3.39 -7.58 22.92
N SER A 101 -2.20 -7.12 23.29
CA SER A 101 -2.01 -6.00 24.22
C SER A 101 -0.96 -5.03 23.70
N TYR A 102 -1.44 -3.90 23.17
CA TYR A 102 -0.64 -2.87 22.52
C TYR A 102 -1.28 -1.49 22.73
N GLN A 103 -0.50 -0.42 22.57
CA GLN A 103 -0.93 0.97 22.75
C GLN A 103 -0.32 1.87 21.67
N GLY A 104 -0.90 3.07 21.50
CA GLY A 104 -0.41 4.01 20.50
C GLY A 104 -0.62 3.48 19.08
N TYR A 105 -1.84 3.06 18.74
CA TYR A 105 -2.10 2.33 17.49
C TYR A 105 -2.69 3.19 16.37
N SER A 106 -2.47 2.75 15.13
CA SER A 106 -3.27 3.19 13.98
C SER A 106 -4.64 2.53 13.97
N HIS A 107 -5.56 2.98 13.13
CA HIS A 107 -6.72 2.16 12.79
C HIS A 107 -6.36 0.93 11.96
N VAL A 108 -7.29 -0.02 11.86
CA VAL A 108 -7.08 -1.35 11.28
C VAL A 108 -7.28 -1.30 9.77
N ALA A 109 -6.25 -1.60 8.98
CA ALA A 109 -6.47 -1.91 7.57
C ALA A 109 -6.99 -3.34 7.46
N SER A 110 -8.14 -3.52 6.82
CA SER A 110 -8.75 -4.84 6.63
C SER A 110 -9.07 -5.11 5.17
N LEU A 111 -8.76 -6.34 4.72
CA LEU A 111 -8.81 -6.76 3.33
C LEU A 111 -9.45 -8.14 3.18
N PHE A 112 -10.29 -8.32 2.16
CA PHE A 112 -10.98 -9.60 1.90
C PHE A 112 -10.47 -10.25 0.60
N PRO A 113 -9.29 -10.87 0.60
CA PRO A 113 -8.86 -11.64 -0.55
C PRO A 113 -9.75 -12.90 -0.69
N SER A 114 -10.32 -13.09 -1.88
CA SER A 114 -11.00 -14.33 -2.25
C SER A 114 -10.02 -15.31 -2.92
N SER A 115 -10.52 -16.45 -3.40
CA SER A 115 -9.72 -17.32 -4.27
C SER A 115 -9.21 -16.56 -5.51
N GLY A 116 -7.98 -16.90 -5.95
CA GLY A 116 -7.36 -16.34 -7.16
C GLY A 116 -6.65 -14.99 -6.99
N TYR A 117 -6.45 -14.52 -5.76
CA TYR A 117 -5.63 -13.35 -5.49
C TYR A 117 -4.13 -13.66 -5.53
N LYS A 118 -3.38 -12.68 -6.02
CA LYS A 118 -1.93 -12.61 -6.11
C LYS A 118 -1.43 -11.43 -5.28
N TRP A 119 -0.12 -11.38 -5.07
CA TRP A 119 0.51 -10.29 -4.34
C TRP A 119 1.83 -9.84 -4.96
N LYS A 120 2.18 -8.58 -4.72
CA LYS A 120 3.52 -8.03 -4.97
C LYS A 120 3.93 -7.26 -3.73
N ALA A 121 5.21 -7.26 -3.40
CA ALA A 121 5.75 -6.45 -2.32
C ALA A 121 6.97 -5.70 -2.83
N MET A 122 7.12 -4.44 -2.46
CA MET A 122 8.33 -3.69 -2.72
C MET A 122 8.66 -2.81 -1.53
N GLY A 123 9.94 -2.71 -1.24
CA GLY A 123 10.36 -2.10 -0.01
C GLY A 123 11.84 -2.18 0.23
N ASP A 124 12.23 -1.58 1.33
CA ASP A 124 13.57 -1.63 1.90
C ASP A 124 13.43 -1.87 3.41
N GLU A 125 14.52 -1.69 4.15
CA GLU A 125 14.54 -1.83 5.60
C GLU A 125 13.72 -0.79 6.37
N ARG A 126 13.01 0.12 5.69
CA ARG A 126 12.21 1.17 6.32
C ARG A 126 10.78 1.19 5.83
N THR A 127 10.49 0.59 4.68
CA THR A 127 9.19 0.69 4.03
C THR A 127 8.79 -0.61 3.37
N LEU A 128 7.53 -1.00 3.55
CA LEU A 128 6.82 -2.04 2.83
C LEU A 128 5.67 -1.37 2.06
N ILE A 129 5.64 -1.58 0.74
CA ILE A 129 4.45 -1.38 -0.08
C ILE A 129 3.96 -2.75 -0.51
N PHE A 130 2.77 -3.13 -0.06
CA PHE A 130 2.17 -4.44 -0.30
C PHE A 130 0.92 -4.33 -1.18
N PHE A 131 0.93 -5.08 -2.27
CA PHE A 131 -0.17 -5.21 -3.20
C PHE A 131 -0.87 -6.54 -3.02
N ILE A 132 -2.20 -6.52 -2.97
CA ILE A 132 -3.04 -7.71 -3.07
C ILE A 132 -4.04 -7.48 -4.18
N TYR A 133 -4.04 -8.32 -5.22
CA TYR A 133 -4.85 -8.10 -6.41
C TYR A 133 -5.41 -9.40 -6.97
N ASN A 134 -6.57 -9.33 -7.61
CA ASN A 134 -7.11 -10.49 -8.30
C ASN A 134 -6.33 -10.71 -9.61
N ALA A 135 -5.93 -11.94 -9.92
CA ALA A 135 -5.20 -12.27 -11.16
C ALA A 135 -5.96 -11.83 -12.44
N TYR A 136 -7.29 -11.75 -12.40
CA TYR A 136 -8.12 -11.22 -13.50
C TYR A 136 -7.76 -9.78 -13.86
N LEU A 137 -7.19 -8.98 -12.95
CA LEU A 137 -6.76 -7.60 -13.21
C LEU A 137 -5.80 -7.51 -14.40
N LEU A 138 -4.94 -8.51 -14.59
CA LEU A 138 -3.95 -8.53 -15.68
C LEU A 138 -4.55 -8.83 -17.06
N GLN A 139 -5.81 -9.28 -17.11
CA GLN A 139 -6.49 -9.79 -18.31
C GLN A 139 -7.78 -9.04 -18.62
N THR A 140 -8.18 -8.05 -17.81
CA THR A 140 -9.51 -7.44 -17.87
C THR A 140 -9.52 -6.05 -18.50
N ASN A 141 -10.65 -5.72 -19.13
CA ASN A 141 -10.94 -4.40 -19.68
C ASN A 141 -11.23 -3.35 -18.58
N TYR A 142 -11.09 -2.07 -18.92
CA TYR A 142 -11.38 -0.89 -18.08
C TYR A 142 -12.63 -1.01 -17.20
N SER A 143 -13.77 -1.46 -17.77
CA SER A 143 -15.05 -1.54 -17.08
C SER A 143 -15.08 -2.53 -15.91
N ASN A 144 -14.11 -3.45 -15.87
CA ASN A 144 -13.97 -4.44 -14.81
C ASN A 144 -12.90 -4.06 -13.79
N PHE A 145 -12.10 -3.02 -14.05
CA PHE A 145 -11.06 -2.54 -13.14
C PHE A 145 -11.66 -2.19 -11.78
N GLU A 146 -12.72 -1.37 -11.75
CA GLU A 146 -13.39 -0.95 -10.52
C GLU A 146 -13.91 -2.12 -9.67
N ARG A 147 -14.04 -3.32 -10.27
CA ARG A 147 -14.46 -4.54 -9.60
C ARG A 147 -13.29 -5.33 -8.99
N TYR A 148 -12.09 -5.19 -9.55
CA TYR A 148 -10.91 -5.99 -9.24
C TYR A 148 -9.68 -5.13 -8.87
N ASN A 149 -9.90 -3.89 -8.43
CA ASN A 149 -8.84 -2.96 -8.04
C ASN A 149 -7.83 -3.64 -7.09
N PRO A 150 -6.52 -3.41 -7.27
CA PRO A 150 -5.54 -3.88 -6.31
C PRO A 150 -5.73 -3.15 -4.99
N TYR A 151 -5.66 -3.87 -3.88
CA TYR A 151 -5.43 -3.30 -2.57
C TYR A 151 -3.96 -2.94 -2.45
N VAL A 152 -3.69 -1.73 -1.97
CA VAL A 152 -2.33 -1.23 -1.75
C VAL A 152 -2.22 -0.79 -0.30
N ILE A 153 -1.23 -1.32 0.39
CA ILE A 153 -0.89 -0.95 1.77
C ILE A 153 0.53 -0.38 1.75
N TYR A 154 0.71 0.81 2.29
CA TYR A 154 2.02 1.36 2.59
C TYR A 154 2.23 1.28 4.10
N ILE A 155 3.34 0.70 4.55
CA ILE A 155 3.76 0.63 5.95
C ILE A 155 5.22 1.06 6.02
N GLY A 156 5.54 2.04 6.85
CA GLY A 156 6.93 2.38 7.12
C GLY A 156 7.18 3.87 7.23
N ASP A 157 8.47 4.23 7.19
CA ASP A 157 8.94 5.60 7.34
C ASP A 157 8.40 6.52 6.25
N PHE A 158 8.13 7.76 6.63
CA PHE A 158 7.93 8.87 5.72
C PHE A 158 9.18 9.75 5.71
N GLU A 159 9.46 10.32 4.54
CA GLU A 159 10.52 11.32 4.38
C GLU A 159 10.04 12.67 4.94
N GLN A 160 10.88 13.29 5.77
CA GLN A 160 10.62 14.60 6.34
C GLN A 160 11.21 15.68 5.43
N PHE A 161 10.40 16.70 5.11
CA PHE A 161 10.90 17.80 4.27
C PHE A 161 11.65 18.88 5.07
N ASN A 162 11.27 19.17 6.32
CA ASN A 162 11.75 20.39 7.01
C ASN A 162 11.78 20.41 8.57
N SER A 163 11.64 19.30 9.32
CA SER A 163 11.75 19.37 10.79
C SER A 163 12.15 18.06 11.45
N ALA A 164 12.77 18.15 12.64
CA ALA A 164 13.14 17.03 13.49
C ALA A 164 11.93 16.43 14.23
N ASN A 165 10.94 15.93 13.50
CA ASN A 165 9.80 15.25 14.12
C ASN A 165 10.25 13.85 14.58
N SER A 166 9.89 13.46 15.80
CA SER A 166 10.38 12.21 16.40
C SER A 166 9.69 10.96 15.87
N LYS A 167 8.54 11.06 15.20
CA LYS A 167 7.82 9.91 14.63
C LYS A 167 7.29 10.25 13.25
N CYS A 168 7.84 9.59 12.24
CA CYS A 168 7.41 9.74 10.86
C CYS A 168 7.36 8.37 10.22
N TRP A 169 6.48 7.51 10.72
CA TRP A 169 6.13 6.27 10.04
C TRP A 169 4.63 6.04 10.19
N GLY A 170 4.04 5.31 9.26
CA GLY A 170 2.61 5.10 9.25
C GLY A 170 2.18 3.91 8.42
N LEU A 171 0.90 3.59 8.55
CA LEU A 171 0.14 2.62 7.77
C LEU A 171 -0.91 3.40 6.97
N LEU A 172 -0.78 3.36 5.66
CA LEU A 172 -1.75 3.94 4.74
C LEU A 172 -2.36 2.80 3.91
N ALA A 173 -3.67 2.67 3.94
CA ALA A 173 -4.40 1.69 3.15
C ALA A 173 -5.67 2.30 2.58
N SER A 174 -6.19 1.70 1.51
CA SER A 174 -7.39 2.16 0.83
C SER A 174 -8.63 2.17 1.72
N ARG A 175 -8.70 1.35 2.77
CA ARG A 175 -9.73 1.35 3.80
C ARG A 175 -9.13 1.01 5.15
N MET A 176 -9.41 1.85 6.14
CA MET A 176 -9.01 1.63 7.51
C MET A 176 -10.24 1.77 8.43
N ILE A 177 -10.39 0.83 9.36
CA ILE A 177 -11.54 0.67 10.25
C ILE A 177 -11.14 1.21 11.63
N PRO A 178 -11.91 2.13 12.21
CA PRO A 178 -11.64 2.64 13.56
C PRO A 178 -11.57 1.53 14.61
N GLY A 179 -10.61 1.65 15.53
CA GLY A 179 -10.41 0.73 16.65
C GLY A 179 -9.18 -0.17 16.52
N THR A 180 -9.26 -1.30 17.20
CA THR A 180 -8.26 -2.37 17.35
C THR A 180 -8.71 -3.63 16.63
N PHE A 181 -7.85 -4.66 16.51
CA PHE A 181 -8.29 -5.96 15.96
C PHE A 181 -9.49 -6.57 16.72
N GLU A 182 -9.67 -6.27 18.01
CA GLU A 182 -10.77 -6.76 18.84
C GLU A 182 -12.08 -6.00 18.60
N THR A 183 -11.98 -4.71 18.26
CA THR A 183 -13.12 -3.78 18.20
C THR A 183 -13.51 -3.39 16.78
N ALA A 184 -12.61 -3.56 15.81
CA ALA A 184 -12.88 -3.36 14.41
C ALA A 184 -13.93 -4.36 13.93
N THR A 185 -15.14 -3.85 13.70
CA THR A 185 -16.26 -4.63 13.16
C THR A 185 -16.18 -4.69 11.64
N ASN A 186 -16.66 -5.79 11.08
CA ASN A 186 -16.64 -6.06 9.64
C ASN A 186 -17.32 -4.93 8.87
N ALA A 187 -16.53 -4.12 8.17
CA ALA A 187 -17.00 -3.18 7.19
C ALA A 187 -16.94 -3.85 5.81
N GLN A 188 -17.95 -4.66 5.47
CA GLN A 188 -18.09 -5.19 4.11
C GLN A 188 -18.10 -4.00 3.14
N THR A 189 -17.15 -3.92 2.18
CA THR A 189 -17.33 -3.30 0.84
C THR A 189 -16.03 -3.27 0.00
N ARG A 190 -16.22 -2.95 -1.29
CA ARG A 190 -15.37 -3.12 -2.50
C ARG A 190 -13.92 -2.60 -2.39
N SER A 191 -13.05 -3.15 -3.25
CA SER A 191 -11.64 -2.76 -3.39
C SER A 191 -11.47 -1.39 -4.03
N HIS A 192 -10.54 -0.59 -3.50
CA HIS A 192 -10.22 0.73 -4.02
C HIS A 192 -8.70 0.96 -4.06
N ALA A 193 -8.22 1.76 -5.02
CA ALA A 193 -6.82 2.18 -5.07
C ALA A 193 -6.46 3.09 -3.87
N PHE A 194 -5.16 3.26 -3.61
CA PHE A 194 -4.60 4.07 -2.52
C PHE A 194 -5.21 5.48 -2.41
N THR A 195 -5.49 6.09 -3.57
CA THR A 195 -5.98 7.47 -3.70
C THR A 195 -7.45 7.65 -3.32
N HIS A 196 -8.23 6.57 -3.22
CA HIS A 196 -9.70 6.67 -3.28
C HIS A 196 -10.37 7.08 -1.96
N GLN A 197 -9.76 6.78 -0.82
CA GLN A 197 -10.26 7.23 0.49
C GLN A 197 -9.51 8.43 1.05
N ILE A 198 -8.34 8.73 0.48
CA ILE A 198 -7.46 9.76 1.01
C ILE A 198 -7.56 11.07 0.19
N LEU A 199 -8.46 11.11 -0.81
CA LEU A 199 -8.71 12.28 -1.67
C LEU A 199 -10.08 12.95 -1.50
N TYR A 200 -11.02 12.39 -0.73
CA TYR A 200 -12.31 13.05 -0.59
C TYR A 200 -12.28 14.08 0.54
N ASN A 201 -12.14 15.34 0.12
CA ASN A 201 -12.58 16.56 0.79
C ASN A 201 -14.11 16.58 1.07
N LYS A 202 -14.72 15.44 1.45
CA LYS A 202 -16.08 15.37 1.98
C LYS A 202 -15.99 15.19 3.49
N PRO A 203 -16.36 16.22 4.28
CA PRO A 203 -16.39 16.16 5.75
C PRO A 203 -17.31 15.09 6.37
N SER A 204 -17.93 14.20 5.61
CA SER A 204 -19.03 13.35 6.08
C SER A 204 -18.71 11.87 6.28
N GLU A 205 -17.51 11.38 5.98
CA GLU A 205 -17.14 9.99 6.33
C GLU A 205 -15.75 9.95 6.99
N LYS A 206 -15.81 10.03 8.33
CA LYS A 206 -14.78 9.75 9.34
C LYS A 206 -13.39 9.41 8.77
N ILE A 207 -12.61 10.45 8.57
CA ILE A 207 -11.23 10.61 9.01
C ILE A 207 -10.68 9.40 9.81
N ILE A 208 -9.50 8.90 9.43
CA ILE A 208 -8.97 7.63 9.93
C ILE A 208 -7.52 7.86 10.35
N ARG A 209 -7.05 7.32 11.49
CA ARG A 209 -5.69 7.51 12.02
C ARG A 209 -4.66 6.56 11.38
N PRO A 210 -3.81 7.00 10.42
CA PRO A 210 -2.83 6.15 9.74
C PRO A 210 -1.48 6.07 10.47
N ILE A 211 -1.31 6.84 11.52
CA ILE A 211 -0.04 7.01 12.23
C ILE A 211 -0.24 6.70 13.70
N THR A 212 0.82 6.24 14.35
CA THR A 212 0.80 6.00 15.80
C THR A 212 0.90 7.28 16.61
N GLN A 213 1.39 8.38 16.05
CA GLN A 213 1.43 9.68 16.74
C GLN A 213 1.61 10.81 15.73
N VAL A 214 0.88 11.93 15.92
CA VAL A 214 1.13 13.18 15.17
C VAL A 214 2.27 13.92 15.87
N PRO A 215 3.21 14.57 15.16
CA PRO A 215 4.24 15.35 15.83
C PRO A 215 3.65 16.37 16.79
N GLU A 216 4.31 16.54 17.94
CA GLU A 216 3.93 17.49 18.99
C GLU A 216 2.61 17.17 19.71
N GLU A 217 1.91 16.09 19.35
CA GLU A 217 0.66 15.66 19.99
C GLU A 217 0.89 14.42 20.85
N GLU A 218 0.22 14.35 22.01
CA GLU A 218 0.06 13.07 22.70
C GLU A 218 -0.83 12.14 21.87
N TRP A 219 -0.59 10.83 21.94
CA TRP A 219 -1.45 9.90 21.23
C TRP A 219 -2.90 9.99 21.74
N SER A 220 -3.85 9.94 20.81
CA SER A 220 -5.28 9.83 21.10
C SER A 220 -5.93 8.80 20.19
N GLU A 221 -7.04 8.22 20.63
CA GLU A 221 -7.86 7.33 19.78
C GLU A 221 -8.73 8.10 18.77
N GLU A 222 -8.76 9.43 18.89
CA GLU A 222 -9.55 10.28 18.00
C GLU A 222 -9.06 10.18 16.55
N ALA A 223 -9.93 10.52 15.62
CA ALA A 223 -9.58 10.46 14.21
C ALA A 223 -8.54 11.53 13.83
N CYS A 224 -7.65 11.19 12.89
CA CYS A 224 -6.59 12.08 12.41
C CYS A 224 -6.75 12.32 10.91
N TYR A 225 -6.86 13.58 10.48
CA TYR A 225 -7.07 13.88 9.06
C TYR A 225 -5.83 13.56 8.26
N ALA A 226 -5.98 12.77 7.21
CA ALA A 226 -4.92 12.47 6.28
C ALA A 226 -5.44 12.66 4.85
N GLN A 227 -4.62 13.29 4.01
CA GLN A 227 -4.85 13.36 2.57
C GLN A 227 -3.55 13.07 1.81
N LEU A 228 -3.67 12.65 0.55
CA LEU A 228 -2.54 12.35 -0.32
C LEU A 228 -2.53 13.34 -1.45
N ASP A 229 -1.35 13.84 -1.78
CA ASP A 229 -1.21 14.80 -2.87
C ASP A 229 0.10 14.60 -3.61
N SER A 230 0.15 15.03 -4.86
CA SER A 230 1.38 15.02 -5.66
C SER A 230 1.50 16.37 -6.33
N LEU A 231 2.73 16.86 -6.49
CA LEU A 231 2.95 18.08 -7.25
C LEU A 231 2.63 17.84 -8.73
N PHE A 232 1.78 18.68 -9.31
CA PHE A 232 1.45 18.66 -10.74
C PHE A 232 2.19 19.78 -11.48
N SER A 233 2.58 19.55 -12.73
CA SER A 233 3.11 20.62 -13.57
C SER A 233 1.98 21.55 -14.04
N THR A 234 2.18 22.85 -13.93
CA THR A 234 1.26 23.89 -14.41
C THR A 234 1.45 24.23 -15.89
N THR A 235 2.46 23.65 -16.57
CA THR A 235 2.64 23.82 -18.01
C THR A 235 1.50 23.14 -18.77
N GLU A 236 1.16 23.65 -19.96
CA GLU A 236 0.07 23.22 -20.88
C GLU A 236 0.01 21.70 -21.18
N GLU A 237 0.97 20.92 -20.68
CA GLU A 237 1.00 19.46 -20.72
C GLU A 237 -0.12 18.78 -19.92
N THR A 238 -0.76 19.44 -18.96
CA THR A 238 -1.80 18.81 -18.11
C THR A 238 -3.25 19.04 -18.54
N ASN A 239 -3.54 20.03 -19.39
CA ASN A 239 -4.92 20.45 -19.70
C ASN A 239 -5.43 20.08 -21.10
N THR A 240 -4.61 19.43 -21.94
CA THR A 240 -5.06 18.93 -23.24
C THR A 240 -5.40 17.44 -23.14
N PRO A 241 -6.59 16.99 -23.60
CA PRO A 241 -6.97 15.57 -23.73
C PRO A 241 -6.05 14.70 -24.63
N TYR A 242 -4.87 15.20 -25.01
CA TYR A 242 -3.92 14.60 -25.94
C TYR A 242 -2.54 14.31 -25.32
N ASN A 243 -2.35 14.58 -24.02
CA ASN A 243 -1.04 14.46 -23.36
C ASN A 243 -0.86 13.17 -22.55
N TYR A 244 -1.71 12.17 -22.79
CA TYR A 244 -1.43 10.80 -22.39
C TYR A 244 -0.90 10.01 -23.59
N THR A 245 0.09 9.17 -23.36
CA THR A 245 0.51 8.18 -24.36
C THR A 245 -0.29 6.91 -24.13
N SER A 246 -0.75 6.25 -25.20
CA SER A 246 -1.36 4.91 -25.07
C SER A 246 -0.32 3.78 -25.14
N SER A 247 0.87 4.10 -25.66
CA SER A 247 1.99 3.17 -25.78
C SER A 247 2.93 3.24 -24.57
N VAL A 248 3.28 2.07 -24.03
CA VAL A 248 4.31 1.92 -22.99
C VAL A 248 5.68 2.39 -23.51
N SER A 249 6.07 2.00 -24.72
CA SER A 249 7.40 2.36 -25.25
C SER A 249 7.53 3.86 -25.49
N GLU A 250 6.44 4.51 -25.89
CA GLU A 250 6.41 5.97 -26.03
C GLU A 250 6.46 6.65 -24.65
N PHE A 251 5.71 6.14 -23.67
CA PHE A 251 5.75 6.62 -22.28
C PHE A 251 7.16 6.56 -21.70
N GLU A 252 7.80 5.39 -21.78
CA GLU A 252 9.15 5.16 -21.23
C GLU A 252 10.21 6.07 -21.86
N GLN A 253 10.04 6.48 -23.12
CA GLN A 253 10.94 7.41 -23.81
C GLN A 253 10.63 8.90 -23.52
N ARG A 254 9.37 9.23 -23.24
CA ARG A 254 8.92 10.62 -23.06
C ARG A 254 8.81 11.04 -21.59
N ALA A 255 8.83 10.09 -20.66
CA ALA A 255 8.81 10.36 -19.23
C ALA A 255 9.99 11.25 -18.85
N HIS A 256 9.71 12.44 -18.33
CA HIS A 256 10.74 13.45 -18.07
C HIS A 256 10.51 14.21 -16.76
N LEU A 257 9.29 14.20 -16.22
CA LEU A 257 9.00 14.75 -14.90
C LEU A 257 8.57 13.63 -13.96
N LYS A 258 9.27 13.56 -12.81
CA LYS A 258 8.93 12.68 -11.69
C LYS A 258 8.60 13.55 -10.49
N ALA A 259 7.34 13.51 -10.05
CA ALA A 259 6.87 14.23 -8.87
C ALA A 259 6.63 13.26 -7.71
N PRO A 260 7.14 13.51 -6.49
CA PRO A 260 6.86 12.66 -5.34
C PRO A 260 5.41 12.77 -4.88
N TRP A 261 4.92 11.70 -4.26
CA TRP A 261 3.68 11.73 -3.50
C TRP A 261 3.92 12.12 -2.04
N PHE A 262 2.98 12.85 -1.48
CA PHE A 262 2.99 13.33 -0.11
C PHE A 262 1.75 12.85 0.64
N VAL A 263 1.94 12.52 1.91
CA VAL A 263 0.86 12.42 2.89
C VAL A 263 0.83 13.70 3.71
N MET A 264 -0.33 14.34 3.75
CA MET A 264 -0.60 15.50 4.58
C MET A 264 -1.48 15.10 5.75
N ILE A 265 -1.04 15.40 6.96
CA ILE A 265 -1.71 15.06 8.21
C ILE A 265 -2.20 16.33 8.90
N ASN A 266 -3.48 16.36 9.30
CA ASN A 266 -4.19 17.51 9.88
C ASN A 266 -4.02 18.81 9.08
N MET A 267 -3.81 18.70 7.76
CA MET A 267 -3.46 19.81 6.87
C MET A 267 -2.25 20.65 7.34
N ARG A 268 -1.43 20.12 8.25
CA ARG A 268 -0.34 20.83 8.92
C ARG A 268 1.01 20.16 8.70
N HIS A 269 1.04 18.83 8.74
CA HIS A 269 2.27 18.06 8.62
C HIS A 269 2.32 17.43 7.24
N VAL A 270 3.41 17.64 6.51
CA VAL A 270 3.59 17.13 5.15
C VAL A 270 4.78 16.19 5.15
N TYR A 271 4.55 14.96 4.69
CA TYR A 271 5.60 13.97 4.55
C TYR A 271 5.62 13.39 3.15
N GLN A 272 6.81 13.15 2.62
CA GLN A 272 6.96 12.48 1.34
C GLN A 272 6.92 10.96 1.53
N LEU A 273 6.22 10.27 0.65
CA LEU A 273 6.21 8.80 0.60
C LEU A 273 7.47 8.30 -0.12
N ARG A 274 8.12 7.26 0.42
CA ARG A 274 9.28 6.62 -0.19
C ARG A 274 8.85 5.77 -1.38
N GLY A 275 9.55 5.90 -2.51
CA GLY A 275 9.31 5.06 -3.69
C GLY A 275 8.02 5.31 -4.45
N VAL A 276 7.23 6.33 -4.10
CA VAL A 276 5.92 6.62 -4.70
C VAL A 276 5.95 7.94 -5.48
N PHE A 277 5.65 7.87 -6.77
CA PHE A 277 5.77 9.00 -7.69
C PHE A 277 4.56 9.14 -8.60
N ASN A 278 4.34 10.35 -9.09
CA ASN A 278 3.60 10.65 -10.31
C ASN A 278 4.63 10.91 -11.42
N ILE A 279 4.36 10.43 -12.63
CA ILE A 279 5.30 10.52 -13.75
C ILE A 279 4.56 11.10 -14.97
N LEU A 280 5.13 12.13 -15.60
CA LEU A 280 4.56 12.81 -16.76
C LEU A 280 5.43 12.63 -18.02
N PRO A 281 4.81 12.57 -19.22
CA PRO A 281 3.36 12.56 -19.48
C PRO A 281 2.68 11.29 -18.96
N TRP A 282 1.37 11.29 -18.73
CA TRP A 282 0.70 10.11 -18.17
C TRP A 282 0.60 8.96 -19.18
N LEU A 283 0.80 7.73 -18.72
CA LEU A 283 0.46 6.54 -19.50
C LEU A 283 -1.03 6.24 -19.35
N ASN A 284 -1.73 6.11 -20.47
CA ASN A 284 -3.10 5.64 -20.50
C ASN A 284 -3.14 4.14 -20.13
N HIS A 285 -4.12 3.77 -19.31
CA HIS A 285 -4.33 2.38 -18.92
C HIS A 285 -4.80 1.49 -20.10
N ALA A 286 -5.37 2.10 -21.15
CA ALA A 286 -5.88 1.40 -22.33
C ALA A 286 -4.85 1.40 -23.46
N ASP A 287 -4.01 0.37 -23.52
CA ASP A 287 -3.25 0.06 -24.74
C ASP A 287 -4.21 -0.50 -25.81
N GLU A 288 -4.00 -0.15 -27.08
CA GLU A 288 -4.94 -0.38 -28.18
C GLU A 288 -4.96 -1.82 -28.69
N ASP A 289 -3.92 -2.65 -28.44
CA ASP A 289 -3.82 -3.97 -29.09
C ASP A 289 -3.97 -5.20 -28.14
N ASN A 290 -4.79 -5.09 -27.07
CA ASN A 290 -5.38 -6.19 -26.23
C ASN A 290 -4.95 -6.34 -24.73
N LYS A 291 -4.78 -5.23 -23.97
CA LYS A 291 -4.86 -4.95 -22.48
C LYS A 291 -4.33 -5.98 -21.44
N ALA A 292 -3.64 -5.64 -20.32
CA ALA A 292 -3.65 -4.44 -19.46
C ALA A 292 -2.24 -3.86 -19.14
N ASN A 293 -2.13 -2.56 -18.76
CA ASN A 293 -0.86 -1.88 -18.40
C ASN A 293 -0.58 -1.78 -16.89
N MET A 294 -1.49 -2.26 -16.04
CA MET A 294 -1.42 -2.07 -14.60
C MET A 294 -0.59 -3.14 -13.90
N LEU A 295 0.19 -2.75 -12.91
CA LEU A 295 1.14 -3.62 -12.18
C LEU A 295 2.18 -4.33 -13.06
N LYS A 296 2.23 -4.00 -14.36
CA LYS A 296 3.32 -4.40 -15.24
C LYS A 296 4.54 -3.54 -14.93
N PRO A 297 5.75 -4.11 -14.95
CA PRO A 297 6.97 -3.32 -14.89
C PRO A 297 7.03 -2.33 -16.06
N LEU A 298 7.40 -1.10 -15.76
CA LEU A 298 7.71 -0.01 -16.68
C LEU A 298 9.14 0.43 -16.37
N THR A 299 9.96 0.75 -17.38
CA THR A 299 11.35 1.17 -17.18
C THR A 299 11.57 2.59 -17.71
N ILE A 300 11.94 3.50 -16.83
CA ILE A 300 12.24 4.90 -17.16
C ILE A 300 13.64 5.20 -16.64
N ASP A 301 14.53 5.67 -17.51
CA ASP A 301 15.92 6.00 -17.17
C ASP A 301 16.67 4.87 -16.43
N GLY A 302 16.40 3.62 -16.80
CA GLY A 302 17.00 2.44 -16.17
C GLY A 302 16.42 2.06 -14.80
N ILE A 303 15.40 2.77 -14.31
CA ILE A 303 14.67 2.47 -13.08
C ILE A 303 13.33 1.85 -13.42
N SER A 304 12.97 0.78 -12.71
CA SER A 304 11.72 0.06 -12.89
C SER A 304 10.64 0.59 -11.97
N TYR A 305 9.40 0.59 -12.46
CA TYR A 305 8.20 1.04 -11.76
C TYR A 305 7.05 0.08 -12.03
N ILE A 306 6.07 0.05 -11.12
CA ILE A 306 4.74 -0.47 -11.41
C ILE A 306 3.72 0.65 -11.23
N ALA A 307 2.70 0.68 -12.06
CA ALA A 307 1.74 1.78 -12.08
C ALA A 307 0.35 1.36 -11.62
N THR A 308 -0.35 2.30 -10.98
CA THR A 308 -1.77 2.20 -10.65
C THR A 308 -2.58 3.36 -11.26
N LYS A 309 -3.84 3.07 -11.58
CA LYS A 309 -4.75 3.99 -12.28
C LYS A 309 -5.23 5.08 -11.32
N GLN A 310 -5.34 6.31 -11.83
CA GLN A 310 -6.08 7.35 -11.13
C GLN A 310 -7.56 6.96 -11.01
N TYR A 311 -8.21 7.29 -9.90
CA TYR A 311 -9.66 7.17 -9.83
C TYR A 311 -10.31 8.38 -10.51
N THR A 312 -11.05 8.11 -11.59
CA THR A 312 -11.96 9.08 -12.20
C THR A 312 -13.25 8.33 -12.56
N GLU A 313 -14.38 8.78 -12.02
CA GLU A 313 -15.72 8.21 -12.31
C GLU A 313 -16.05 8.27 -13.82
N ASP A 314 -15.42 9.18 -14.54
CA ASP A 314 -15.66 9.43 -15.97
C ASP A 314 -14.36 9.40 -16.78
N SER A 315 -14.07 8.29 -17.48
CA SER A 315 -13.60 8.26 -18.88
C SER A 315 -12.88 6.97 -19.25
N LYS A 316 -12.95 6.58 -20.52
CA LYS A 316 -12.17 5.46 -21.09
C LYS A 316 -10.67 5.80 -21.29
N TYR A 317 -10.22 6.98 -20.87
CA TYR A 317 -8.89 7.54 -21.15
C TYR A 317 -8.17 8.02 -19.88
N THR A 318 -8.53 7.50 -18.71
CA THR A 318 -7.87 7.86 -17.46
C THR A 318 -6.38 7.46 -17.46
N GLY A 319 -5.51 8.40 -17.13
CA GLY A 319 -4.08 8.14 -16.95
C GLY A 319 -3.77 7.35 -15.68
N MET A 320 -2.58 6.74 -15.66
CA MET A 320 -1.96 6.24 -14.44
C MET A 320 -1.21 7.39 -13.74
N SER A 321 -1.43 7.52 -12.43
CA SER A 321 -0.93 8.66 -11.62
C SER A 321 -0.06 8.26 -10.43
N LEU A 322 0.03 6.96 -10.14
CA LEU A 322 0.80 6.43 -9.03
C LEU A 322 1.75 5.35 -9.56
N TYR A 323 3.03 5.68 -9.59
CA TYR A 323 4.14 4.83 -10.01
C TYR A 323 4.95 4.49 -8.78
N ILE A 324 5.07 3.20 -8.49
CA ILE A 324 5.82 2.69 -7.37
C ILE A 324 7.10 2.08 -7.90
N GLN A 325 8.23 2.62 -7.47
CA GLN A 325 9.55 2.22 -7.91
C GLN A 325 9.86 0.79 -7.44
N THR A 326 10.37 -0.07 -8.31
CA THR A 326 10.66 -1.49 -8.01
C THR A 326 12.12 -1.87 -8.22
N SER A 327 12.97 -0.92 -8.65
CA SER A 327 14.42 -1.08 -8.68
C SER A 327 15.16 0.22 -8.33
N GLY A 328 16.49 0.16 -8.17
CA GLY A 328 17.31 1.31 -7.79
C GLY A 328 17.19 1.69 -6.31
N ASP A 329 17.78 2.82 -5.95
CA ASP A 329 17.79 3.29 -4.56
C ASP A 329 16.55 4.15 -4.24
N TRP A 330 16.04 3.97 -3.01
CA TRP A 330 15.03 4.78 -2.35
C TRP A 330 15.62 5.74 -1.30
#